data_AF-A0A9D7TYE2-F1
#
_entry.id   AF-A0A9D7TYE2-F1
#
_cell.length_a   1.000
_cell.length_b   1.000
_cell.length_c   1.000
_cell.angle_alpha   90.00
_cell.angle_beta   90.00
_cell.angle_gamma   90.00
#
_symmetry.space_group_name_H-M   'P 1'
#
loop_
_entity.id
_entity.type
_entity.pdbx_description
1 polymer ?
#
loop_
_entity_poly.entity_id
_entity_poly.type
_entity_poly.pdbx_seq_one_letter_code
_entity_poly.pdbx_strand_id
1 'polypeptide(L)'
;MKSITLMLMGFFMCATSMAQIDANYTGPGKIYIKSFWSQAEILKNGKGSALTVGNMKRALDNAKEKDPALNTATMDAELKKWQAELDKKLDAEKSPEQKAADAKSGDYTGAAKNQVKYFWDRALQPTNKLSDGELNGNIRDMEYALKATKEKDPAYNASEMESALKKIKDDLKEKKLAEVRNTNGDRTKAPQQDATVSNDPVKLMEKLFIDAKISVGSTSDLPDAPAKIAAYKAKLEKLLSMDYTDALIKTGRNAKGNISGFKSSTEREMDKIEGTLKDARDKSNMEYRYYTIQFHQTFWDAAQKVFPEESSYAEMYKKTTAAFTGMGSLEQLYTKAEANRIEHIKNTKFPVAAVKDASLEKVLTNGFNKLYGATHSVSALKAVLTQNGWTTLRNSLTGIVVGRERSAKLAYKGSDGKCYLLPDYLFIREDYVGGSFINTVAVFNGLDGEEMLCENVK
;
A
#
# COMPACT_ATOMS: atom_id res chain seq x y z
N MET A 1 70.87 -29.21 8.84
CA MET A 1 71.37 -30.01 7.70
C MET A 1 70.69 -29.51 6.44
N LYS A 2 71.52 -29.05 5.48
CA LYS A 2 71.37 -29.07 4.01
C LYS A 2 70.03 -28.57 3.42
N SER A 3 69.94 -27.43 2.74
CA SER A 3 70.63 -26.95 1.51
C SER A 3 69.70 -27.01 0.29
N ILE A 4 69.57 -25.84 -0.35
CA ILE A 4 69.49 -25.60 -1.80
C ILE A 4 68.18 -26.02 -2.50
N THR A 5 67.44 -25.04 -3.05
CA THR A 5 67.17 -24.97 -4.50
C THR A 5 67.01 -23.50 -4.92
N LEU A 6 67.71 -23.18 -6.01
CA LEU A 6 67.99 -21.90 -6.66
C LEU A 6 67.15 -21.80 -7.97
N MET A 7 67.07 -20.59 -8.56
CA MET A 7 66.56 -20.21 -9.91
C MET A 7 65.03 -20.06 -10.05
N LEU A 8 64.47 -19.06 -10.74
CA LEU A 8 64.89 -18.23 -11.89
C LEU A 8 64.73 -16.73 -11.56
N MET A 9 65.67 -15.81 -11.81
CA MET A 9 66.19 -15.30 -13.09
C MET A 9 65.10 -14.82 -14.08
N GLY A 10 64.69 -13.57 -13.90
CA GLY A 10 64.03 -12.71 -14.90
C GLY A 10 64.69 -11.34 -14.88
N PHE A 11 66.00 -11.32 -15.17
CA PHE A 11 66.83 -10.13 -15.19
C PHE A 11 66.50 -9.34 -16.47
N PHE A 12 65.58 -8.38 -16.37
CA PHE A 12 65.46 -7.35 -17.40
C PHE A 12 66.69 -6.44 -17.23
N MET A 13 67.78 -6.77 -17.94
CA MET A 13 68.85 -5.82 -18.21
C MET A 13 68.30 -4.70 -19.08
N CYS A 14 67.57 -3.76 -18.48
CA CYS A 14 67.74 -2.39 -18.89
C CYS A 14 69.14 -2.02 -18.41
N ALA A 15 70.06 -1.80 -19.35
CA ALA A 15 71.32 -1.13 -19.08
C ALA A 15 70.98 0.23 -18.44
N THR A 16 70.86 0.26 -17.12
CA THR A 16 71.05 1.49 -16.37
C THR A 16 72.52 1.76 -16.51
N SER A 17 72.84 2.57 -17.53
CA SER A 17 74.03 3.39 -17.49
C SER A 17 74.07 3.96 -16.08
N MET A 18 74.93 3.40 -15.24
CA MET A 18 75.37 4.13 -14.08
C MET A 18 75.96 5.39 -14.70
N ALA A 19 75.20 6.49 -14.67
CA ALA A 19 75.82 7.79 -14.63
C ALA A 19 76.59 7.78 -13.32
N GLN A 20 77.75 7.10 -13.36
CA GLN A 20 78.84 7.36 -12.47
C GLN A 20 78.92 8.87 -12.51
N ILE A 21 78.76 9.48 -11.35
CA ILE A 21 79.27 10.82 -11.10
C ILE A 21 80.57 10.85 -11.88
N ASP A 22 80.65 11.70 -12.91
CA ASP A 22 81.92 11.87 -13.60
C ASP A 22 82.89 12.18 -12.47
N ALA A 23 83.77 11.23 -12.13
CA ALA A 23 84.61 11.33 -10.93
C ALA A 23 85.48 12.59 -11.01
N ASN A 24 85.59 13.11 -12.24
CA ASN A 24 86.31 14.28 -12.66
C ASN A 24 85.43 15.54 -12.75
N TYR A 25 84.13 15.49 -12.43
CA TYR A 25 83.31 16.70 -12.38
C TYR A 25 83.86 17.65 -11.29
N THR A 26 84.29 18.83 -11.72
CA THR A 26 84.88 19.90 -10.89
C THR A 26 84.01 21.14 -10.80
N GLY A 27 82.79 21.11 -11.36
CA GLY A 27 81.89 22.25 -11.39
C GLY A 27 81.34 22.64 -10.01
N PRO A 28 80.74 23.84 -9.90
CA PRO A 28 80.25 24.41 -8.63
C PRO A 28 79.18 23.56 -7.94
N GLY A 29 78.47 22.68 -8.67
CA GLY A 29 77.47 21.76 -8.13
C GLY A 29 78.04 20.52 -7.41
N LYS A 30 79.36 20.31 -7.39
CA LYS A 30 79.99 19.00 -7.07
C LYS A 30 79.60 18.44 -5.71
N ILE A 31 79.54 19.29 -4.70
CA ILE A 31 79.21 18.91 -3.32
C ILE A 31 77.76 18.40 -3.25
N TYR A 32 76.85 19.04 -3.98
CA TYR A 32 75.43 18.70 -3.98
C TYR A 32 75.15 17.42 -4.79
N ILE A 33 75.85 17.20 -5.90
CA ILE A 33 75.79 15.92 -6.63
C ILE A 33 76.23 14.76 -5.74
N LYS A 34 77.37 14.90 -5.04
CA LYS A 34 77.85 13.89 -4.09
C LYS A 34 76.83 13.64 -2.97
N SER A 35 76.23 14.71 -2.44
CA SER A 35 75.19 14.62 -1.42
C SER A 35 73.97 13.86 -1.91
N PHE A 36 73.45 14.18 -3.11
CA PHE A 36 72.31 13.50 -3.71
C PHE A 36 72.53 11.98 -3.82
N TRP A 37 73.65 11.56 -4.42
CA TRP A 37 73.94 10.14 -4.62
C TRP A 37 74.26 9.43 -3.31
N SER A 38 74.86 10.11 -2.34
CA SER A 38 75.02 9.57 -0.98
C SER A 38 73.66 9.27 -0.34
N GLN A 39 72.67 10.15 -0.48
CA GLN A 39 71.30 9.89 0.01
C GLN A 39 70.61 8.77 -0.79
N ALA A 40 70.80 8.71 -2.12
CA ALA A 40 70.29 7.61 -2.95
C ALA A 40 70.87 6.25 -2.52
N GLU A 41 72.14 6.21 -2.13
CA GLU A 41 72.80 5.01 -1.64
C GLU A 41 72.27 4.57 -0.27
N ILE A 42 71.92 5.51 0.61
CA ILE A 42 71.23 5.21 1.88
C ILE A 42 69.88 4.53 1.61
N LEU A 43 69.13 5.00 0.60
CA LEU A 43 67.87 4.41 0.17
C LEU A 43 68.05 3.01 -0.44
N LYS A 44 69.05 2.81 -1.32
CA LYS A 44 69.40 1.49 -1.89
C LYS A 44 69.74 0.45 -0.82
N ASN A 45 70.41 0.89 0.25
CA ASN A 45 70.75 0.03 1.38
C ASN A 45 69.57 -0.23 2.34
N GLY A 46 68.35 0.20 1.99
CA GLY A 46 67.15 -0.02 2.77
C GLY A 46 67.05 0.83 4.04
N LYS A 47 67.98 1.78 4.24
CA LYS A 47 68.06 2.64 5.44
C LYS A 47 67.45 4.03 5.24
N GLY A 48 66.91 4.31 4.06
CA GLY A 48 66.35 5.63 3.74
C GLY A 48 64.95 5.83 4.30
N SER A 49 64.62 7.09 4.58
CA SER A 49 63.30 7.55 5.05
C SER A 49 62.77 8.69 4.17
N ALA A 50 61.58 9.21 4.49
CA ALA A 50 61.02 10.41 3.85
C ALA A 50 62.00 11.60 3.92
N LEU A 51 62.73 11.73 5.03
CA LEU A 51 63.76 12.74 5.19
C LEU A 51 64.91 12.53 4.20
N THR A 52 65.31 11.28 3.92
CA THR A 52 66.34 10.93 2.94
C THR A 52 65.93 11.36 1.52
N VAL A 53 64.69 11.11 1.12
CA VAL A 53 64.16 11.58 -0.17
C VAL A 53 64.07 13.12 -0.23
N GLY A 54 63.64 13.76 0.87
CA GLY A 54 63.65 15.22 0.98
C GLY A 54 65.06 15.83 0.89
N ASN A 55 66.07 15.16 1.45
CA ASN A 55 67.47 15.55 1.31
C ASN A 55 67.98 15.38 -0.12
N MET A 56 67.59 14.29 -0.81
CA MET A 56 67.88 14.14 -2.24
C MET A 56 67.30 15.31 -3.05
N LYS A 57 66.02 15.64 -2.85
CA LYS A 57 65.39 16.76 -3.56
C LYS A 57 66.14 18.08 -3.34
N ARG A 58 66.44 18.42 -2.09
CA ARG A 58 67.21 19.64 -1.76
C ARG A 58 68.60 19.66 -2.39
N ALA A 59 69.30 18.52 -2.39
CA ALA A 59 70.60 18.40 -3.03
C ALA A 59 70.51 18.58 -4.56
N LEU A 60 69.47 18.02 -5.20
CA LEU A 60 69.21 18.22 -6.62
C LEU A 60 68.89 19.69 -6.96
N ASP A 61 68.02 20.32 -6.18
CA ASP A 61 67.62 21.72 -6.39
C ASP A 61 68.83 22.66 -6.23
N ASN A 62 69.66 22.45 -5.20
CA ASN A 62 70.90 23.21 -5.01
C ASN A 62 71.92 22.96 -6.14
N ALA A 63 72.00 21.74 -6.67
CA ALA A 63 72.89 21.44 -7.81
C ALA A 63 72.45 22.22 -9.06
N LYS A 64 71.15 22.28 -9.34
CA LYS A 64 70.56 23.07 -10.45
C LYS A 64 70.77 24.57 -10.27
N GLU A 65 70.68 25.07 -9.05
CA GLU A 65 70.87 26.49 -8.76
C GLU A 65 72.35 26.92 -8.91
N LYS A 66 73.28 26.11 -8.39
CA LYS A 66 74.71 26.46 -8.37
C LYS A 66 75.43 26.12 -9.66
N ASP A 67 74.92 25.17 -10.43
CA ASP A 67 75.39 24.88 -11.79
C ASP A 67 74.23 24.63 -12.76
N PRO A 68 73.62 25.69 -13.32
CA PRO A 68 72.51 25.55 -14.27
C PRO A 68 72.85 24.78 -15.54
N ALA A 69 74.14 24.65 -15.88
CA ALA A 69 74.60 23.91 -17.06
C ALA A 69 74.74 22.39 -16.79
N LEU A 70 74.59 21.96 -15.53
CA LEU A 70 74.65 20.56 -15.14
C LEU A 70 73.45 19.77 -15.69
N ASN A 71 73.72 18.67 -16.38
CA ASN A 71 72.67 17.73 -16.77
C ASN A 71 72.20 16.91 -15.56
N THR A 72 70.97 17.15 -15.09
CA THR A 72 70.40 16.48 -13.91
C THR A 72 69.39 15.38 -14.24
N ALA A 73 69.18 15.03 -15.50
CA ALA A 73 68.10 14.13 -15.92
C ALA A 73 68.11 12.78 -15.18
N THR A 74 69.29 12.24 -14.89
CA THR A 74 69.46 10.98 -14.16
C THR A 74 69.12 11.11 -12.69
N MET A 75 69.46 12.24 -12.05
CA MET A 75 69.08 12.53 -10.67
C MET A 75 67.57 12.76 -10.55
N ASP A 76 66.95 13.44 -11.52
CA ASP A 76 65.49 13.62 -11.57
C ASP A 76 64.76 12.28 -11.70
N ALA A 77 65.24 11.36 -12.54
CA ALA A 77 64.67 10.03 -12.70
C ALA A 77 64.83 9.17 -11.42
N GLU A 78 66.01 9.21 -10.80
CA GLU A 78 66.29 8.46 -9.57
C GLU A 78 65.45 9.00 -8.39
N LEU A 79 65.30 10.32 -8.26
CA LEU A 79 64.44 10.94 -7.24
C LEU A 79 62.99 10.46 -7.40
N LYS A 80 62.45 10.49 -8.63
CA LYS A 80 61.08 10.01 -8.90
C LYS A 80 60.89 8.53 -8.53
N LYS A 81 61.87 7.69 -8.82
CA LYS A 81 61.85 6.26 -8.45
C LYS A 81 61.73 6.10 -6.93
N TRP A 82 62.59 6.76 -6.16
CA TRP A 82 62.60 6.64 -4.71
C TRP A 82 61.39 7.28 -4.04
N GLN A 83 60.86 8.36 -4.61
CA GLN A 83 59.58 8.92 -4.21
C GLN A 83 58.47 7.86 -4.31
N ALA A 84 58.37 7.17 -5.45
CA ALA A 84 57.36 6.14 -5.68
C ALA A 84 57.54 4.89 -4.78
N GLU A 85 58.78 4.45 -4.54
CA GLU A 85 59.05 3.34 -3.61
C GLU A 85 58.72 3.69 -2.15
N LEU A 86 59.01 4.93 -1.73
CA LEU A 86 58.67 5.42 -0.41
C LEU A 86 57.15 5.55 -0.24
N ASP A 87 56.45 6.11 -1.22
CA ASP A 87 54.99 6.22 -1.20
C ASP A 87 54.34 4.84 -1.11
N LYS A 88 54.89 3.83 -1.81
CA LYS A 88 54.44 2.43 -1.73
C LYS A 88 54.67 1.82 -0.35
N LYS A 89 55.80 2.10 0.32
CA LYS A 89 56.08 1.62 1.69
C LYS A 89 55.21 2.31 2.73
N LEU A 90 55.08 3.63 2.64
CA LEU A 90 54.23 4.42 3.52
C LEU A 90 52.77 4.00 3.40
N ASP A 91 52.28 3.72 2.19
CA ASP A 91 50.95 3.16 2.01
C ASP A 91 50.81 1.73 2.56
N ALA A 92 51.85 0.90 2.49
CA ALA A 92 51.84 -0.43 3.10
C ALA A 92 51.83 -0.41 4.64
N GLU A 93 52.38 0.64 5.26
CA GLU A 93 52.47 0.82 6.72
C GLU A 93 51.23 1.49 7.34
N LYS A 94 50.36 2.10 6.53
CA LYS A 94 49.11 2.69 7.02
C LYS A 94 48.14 1.62 7.53
N SER A 95 47.57 1.84 8.70
CA SER A 95 46.49 1.00 9.21
C SER A 95 45.23 1.12 8.32
N PRO A 96 44.33 0.12 8.32
CA PRO A 96 43.06 0.20 7.61
C PRO A 96 42.25 1.46 7.95
N GLU A 97 42.34 1.96 9.19
CA GLU A 97 41.67 3.18 9.66
C GLU A 97 42.33 4.45 9.10
N GLN A 98 43.66 4.48 8.99
CA GLN A 98 44.39 5.59 8.36
C GLN A 98 44.10 5.67 6.86
N LYS A 99 44.02 4.53 6.18
CA LYS A 99 43.61 4.47 4.77
C LYS A 99 42.17 4.92 4.55
N ALA A 100 41.28 4.65 5.49
CA ALA A 100 39.89 5.11 5.45
C ALA A 100 39.76 6.62 5.74
N ALA A 101 40.63 7.19 6.58
CA ALA A 101 40.72 8.63 6.80
C ALA A 101 41.26 9.38 5.56
N ASP A 102 42.35 8.89 4.97
CA ASP A 102 42.93 9.44 3.73
C ASP A 102 41.97 9.32 2.53
N ALA A 103 41.13 8.27 2.52
CA ALA A 103 40.08 8.10 1.52
C ALA A 103 39.02 9.21 1.56
N LYS A 104 38.70 9.74 2.75
CA LYS A 104 37.77 10.87 2.92
C LYS A 104 38.41 12.22 2.57
N SER A 105 39.72 12.38 2.74
CA SER A 105 40.46 13.60 2.36
C SER A 105 40.88 13.63 0.88
N GLY A 106 40.80 12.49 0.19
CA GLY A 106 41.20 12.34 -1.22
C GLY A 106 42.66 11.95 -1.42
N ASP A 107 43.37 11.59 -0.36
CA ASP A 107 44.80 11.26 -0.33
C ASP A 107 45.08 9.76 -0.49
N TYR A 108 44.04 8.93 -0.63
CA TYR A 108 44.21 7.50 -0.91
C TYR A 108 44.82 7.27 -2.31
N THR A 109 45.95 6.57 -2.36
CA THR A 109 46.76 6.36 -3.58
C THR A 109 46.69 4.94 -4.15
N GLY A 110 45.90 4.05 -3.56
CA GLY A 110 45.80 2.65 -3.95
C GLY A 110 45.15 2.41 -5.32
N ALA A 111 45.04 1.13 -5.71
CA ALA A 111 44.62 0.73 -7.06
C ALA A 111 43.18 1.17 -7.40
N ALA A 112 42.34 1.35 -6.37
CA ALA A 112 40.96 1.81 -6.51
C ALA A 112 40.78 3.33 -6.26
N LYS A 113 41.85 4.14 -6.28
CA LYS A 113 41.80 5.56 -5.86
C LYS A 113 40.66 6.38 -6.47
N ASN A 114 40.39 6.18 -7.76
CA ASN A 114 39.36 6.93 -8.47
C ASN A 114 37.96 6.51 -7.99
N GLN A 115 37.74 5.23 -7.69
CA GLN A 115 36.47 4.70 -7.20
C GLN A 115 36.21 5.15 -5.76
N VAL A 116 37.23 5.08 -4.91
CA VAL A 116 37.15 5.54 -3.51
C VAL A 116 36.86 7.04 -3.45
N LYS A 117 37.58 7.86 -4.21
CA LYS A 117 37.31 9.29 -4.33
C LYS A 117 35.89 9.56 -4.83
N TYR A 118 35.49 8.91 -5.91
CA TYR A 118 34.17 9.08 -6.50
C TYR A 118 33.04 8.72 -5.53
N PHE A 119 33.22 7.69 -4.70
CA PHE A 119 32.28 7.34 -3.64
C PHE A 119 32.14 8.47 -2.61
N TRP A 120 33.26 8.94 -2.06
CA TRP A 120 33.24 9.96 -1.00
C TRP A 120 32.79 11.33 -1.50
N ASP A 121 33.10 11.70 -2.75
CA ASP A 121 32.60 12.91 -3.42
C ASP A 121 31.06 12.94 -3.48
N ARG A 122 30.38 11.78 -3.47
CA ARG A 122 28.92 11.68 -3.40
C ARG A 122 28.41 11.51 -1.97
N ALA A 123 29.08 10.70 -1.16
CA ALA A 123 28.67 10.41 0.22
C ALA A 123 28.76 11.65 1.14
N LEU A 124 29.69 12.57 0.86
CA LEU A 124 29.88 13.80 1.64
C LEU A 124 28.97 14.97 1.18
N GLN A 125 28.19 14.78 0.11
CA GLN A 125 27.22 15.80 -0.29
C GLN A 125 26.09 15.90 0.75
N PRO A 126 25.68 17.11 1.17
CA PRO A 126 24.58 17.27 2.10
C PRO A 126 23.28 16.71 1.49
N THR A 127 22.80 15.59 2.03
CA THR A 127 21.61 14.87 1.51
C THR A 127 20.34 15.72 1.56
N ASN A 128 20.26 16.68 2.48
CA ASN A 128 19.17 17.64 2.60
C ASN A 128 19.11 18.69 1.48
N LYS A 129 20.19 18.85 0.69
CA LYS A 129 20.26 19.80 -0.44
C LYS A 129 20.01 19.13 -1.80
N LEU A 130 19.88 17.81 -1.83
CA LEU A 130 19.68 17.05 -3.07
C LEU A 130 18.19 16.77 -3.27
N SER A 131 17.73 16.84 -4.52
CA SER A 131 16.45 16.27 -4.90
C SER A 131 16.48 14.74 -4.76
N ASP A 132 15.31 14.13 -4.65
CA ASP A 132 15.21 12.67 -4.57
C ASP A 132 15.79 11.98 -5.80
N GLY A 133 15.66 12.57 -6.99
CA GLY A 133 16.26 12.06 -8.22
C GLY A 133 17.79 12.05 -8.17
N GLU A 134 18.38 13.15 -7.70
CA GLU A 134 19.83 13.28 -7.54
C GLU A 134 20.37 12.33 -6.47
N LEU A 135 19.68 12.21 -5.33
CA LEU A 135 20.09 11.34 -4.25
C LEU A 135 20.03 9.85 -4.64
N ASN A 136 19.01 9.42 -5.39
CA ASN A 136 18.96 8.06 -5.95
C ASN A 136 20.07 7.83 -6.98
N GLY A 137 20.38 8.84 -7.80
CA GLY A 137 21.54 8.82 -8.70
C GLY A 137 22.85 8.62 -7.94
N ASN A 138 23.05 9.38 -6.86
CA ASN A 138 24.22 9.26 -5.98
C ASN A 138 24.32 7.88 -5.34
N ILE A 139 23.21 7.30 -4.88
CA ILE A 139 23.20 5.94 -4.31
C ILE A 139 23.67 4.91 -5.33
N ARG A 140 23.17 4.95 -6.57
CA ARG A 140 23.60 4.04 -7.64
C ARG A 140 25.08 4.20 -7.97
N ASP A 141 25.54 5.44 -8.03
CA ASP A 141 26.94 5.78 -8.28
C ASP A 141 27.85 5.27 -7.16
N MET A 142 27.42 5.39 -5.91
CA MET A 142 28.12 4.86 -4.72
C MET A 142 28.14 3.32 -4.69
N GLU A 143 27.04 2.65 -5.05
CA GLU A 143 27.00 1.19 -5.16
C GLU A 143 27.98 0.67 -6.22
N TYR A 144 28.00 1.32 -7.38
CA TYR A 144 28.95 1.02 -8.44
C TYR A 144 30.40 1.21 -7.96
N ALA A 145 30.69 2.34 -7.32
CA ALA A 145 32.02 2.65 -6.80
C ALA A 145 32.47 1.65 -5.73
N LEU A 146 31.59 1.30 -4.79
CA LEU A 146 31.85 0.30 -3.75
C LEU A 146 32.18 -1.06 -4.35
N LYS A 147 31.38 -1.53 -5.32
CA LYS A 147 31.63 -2.79 -6.03
C LYS A 147 32.98 -2.75 -6.75
N ALA A 148 33.23 -1.70 -7.52
CA ALA A 148 34.46 -1.55 -8.28
C ALA A 148 35.71 -1.42 -7.39
N THR A 149 35.60 -0.80 -6.20
CA THR A 149 36.68 -0.74 -5.21
C THR A 149 37.05 -2.13 -4.72
N LYS A 150 36.06 -2.95 -4.33
CA LYS A 150 36.31 -4.33 -3.88
C LYS A 150 36.93 -5.22 -4.95
N GLU A 151 36.58 -5.00 -6.22
CA GLU A 151 37.14 -5.74 -7.36
C GLU A 151 38.58 -5.30 -7.70
N LYS A 152 38.86 -3.99 -7.67
CA LYS A 152 40.15 -3.41 -8.10
C LYS A 152 41.20 -3.37 -7.00
N ASP A 153 40.78 -3.23 -5.75
CA ASP A 153 41.66 -3.26 -4.58
C ASP A 153 41.02 -4.08 -3.45
N PRO A 154 41.12 -5.42 -3.50
CA PRO A 154 40.58 -6.29 -2.46
C PRO A 154 41.20 -6.07 -1.07
N ALA A 155 42.36 -5.42 -0.99
CA ALA A 155 43.04 -5.11 0.27
C ALA A 155 42.50 -3.82 0.92
N TYR A 156 41.67 -3.04 0.21
CA TYR A 156 41.01 -1.86 0.75
C TYR A 156 39.86 -2.26 1.70
N ASN A 157 39.85 -1.70 2.91
CA ASN A 157 38.76 -1.93 3.86
C ASN A 157 37.53 -1.09 3.49
N ALA A 158 36.54 -1.73 2.86
CA ALA A 158 35.33 -1.08 2.38
C ALA A 158 34.22 -0.90 3.44
N SER A 159 34.44 -1.29 4.70
CA SER A 159 33.41 -1.29 5.75
C SER A 159 32.83 0.10 6.03
N GLU A 160 33.64 1.15 5.95
CA GLU A 160 33.18 2.52 6.12
C GLU A 160 32.32 3.00 4.95
N MET A 161 32.66 2.61 3.72
CA MET A 161 31.85 2.91 2.54
C MET A 161 30.50 2.20 2.63
N GLU A 162 30.49 0.93 3.05
CA GLU A 162 29.25 0.18 3.29
C GLU A 162 28.37 0.86 4.35
N SER A 163 28.98 1.28 5.45
CA SER A 163 28.28 1.95 6.55
C SER A 163 27.72 3.31 6.13
N ALA A 164 28.49 4.10 5.38
CA ALA A 164 28.05 5.39 4.86
C ALA A 164 26.92 5.24 3.84
N LEU A 165 27.04 4.29 2.91
CA LEU A 165 26.00 3.99 1.93
C LEU A 165 24.71 3.51 2.62
N LYS A 166 24.83 2.64 3.62
CA LYS A 166 23.69 2.17 4.42
C LYS A 166 23.02 3.35 5.13
N LYS A 167 23.78 4.20 5.80
CA LYS A 167 23.24 5.40 6.48
C LYS A 167 22.47 6.30 5.51
N ILE A 168 23.03 6.60 4.35
CA ILE A 168 22.36 7.46 3.35
C ILE A 168 21.06 6.82 2.84
N LYS A 169 21.04 5.50 2.64
CA LYS A 169 19.82 4.76 2.27
C LYS A 169 18.78 4.82 3.38
N ASP A 170 19.18 4.65 4.63
CA ASP A 170 18.32 4.72 5.80
C ASP A 170 17.74 6.13 5.97
N ASP A 171 18.55 7.18 5.84
CA ASP A 171 18.14 8.59 5.88
C ASP A 171 17.10 8.90 4.77
N LEU A 172 17.31 8.39 3.55
CA LEU A 172 16.36 8.54 2.45
C LEU A 172 15.03 7.80 2.73
N LYS A 173 15.12 6.59 3.30
CA LYS A 173 13.94 5.80 3.69
C LYS A 173 13.13 6.55 4.74
N GLU A 174 13.79 7.11 5.76
CA GLU A 174 13.17 7.92 6.80
C GLU A 174 12.53 9.19 6.24
N LYS A 175 13.22 9.92 5.34
CA LYS A 175 12.68 11.11 4.67
C LYS A 175 11.39 10.78 3.90
N LYS A 176 11.39 9.73 3.08
CA LYS A 176 10.21 9.30 2.30
C LYS A 176 9.07 8.82 3.20
N LEU A 177 9.40 8.11 4.28
CA LEU A 177 8.41 7.69 5.26
C LEU A 177 7.78 8.90 5.96
N ALA A 178 8.57 9.90 6.34
CA ALA A 178 8.08 11.14 6.92
C ALA A 178 7.19 11.93 5.94
N GLU A 179 7.53 11.98 4.65
CA GLU A 179 6.68 12.59 3.63
C GLU A 179 5.31 11.91 3.55
N VAL A 180 5.27 10.57 3.48
CA VAL A 180 4.01 9.81 3.46
C VAL A 180 3.18 10.09 4.71
N ARG A 181 3.81 10.12 5.89
CA ARG A 181 3.15 10.45 7.17
C ARG A 181 2.56 11.86 7.17
N ASN A 182 3.24 12.83 6.56
CA ASN A 182 2.81 14.23 6.54
C ASN A 182 1.89 14.60 5.38
N THR A 183 1.72 13.75 4.35
CA THR A 183 0.83 14.07 3.22
C THR A 183 -0.59 13.61 3.48
N ASN A 184 -1.57 14.46 3.12
CA ASN A 184 -2.96 14.07 2.94
C ASN A 184 -3.07 13.33 1.59
N GLY A 185 -3.45 12.05 1.61
CA GLY A 185 -3.28 11.16 0.46
C GLY A 185 -4.01 11.56 -0.84
N ASP A 186 -3.48 11.11 -1.98
CA ASP A 186 -4.05 11.33 -3.31
C ASP A 186 -4.97 10.16 -3.71
N ARG A 187 -6.13 10.46 -4.31
CA ARG A 187 -7.03 9.43 -4.84
C ARG A 187 -6.63 9.05 -6.25
N THR A 188 -6.18 7.81 -6.45
CA THR A 188 -6.04 7.18 -7.77
C THR A 188 -6.86 5.89 -7.84
N LYS A 189 -7.49 5.64 -8.99
CA LYS A 189 -8.29 4.43 -9.22
C LYS A 189 -7.38 3.23 -9.43
N ALA A 190 -7.61 2.14 -8.69
CA ALA A 190 -6.88 0.89 -8.84
C ALA A 190 -7.61 -0.13 -9.75
N PRO A 191 -6.86 -1.01 -10.45
CA PRO A 191 -7.43 -2.17 -11.16
C PRO A 191 -7.67 -3.36 -10.22
N GLN A 192 -8.78 -4.07 -10.37
CA GLN A 192 -9.11 -5.28 -9.59
C GLN A 192 -8.28 -6.51 -10.02
N GLN A 193 -7.61 -7.20 -9.09
CA GLN A 193 -7.07 -8.57 -9.30
C GLN A 193 -7.08 -9.49 -8.05
N ASP A 194 -6.98 -10.80 -8.31
CA ASP A 194 -7.46 -11.96 -7.56
C ASP A 194 -6.87 -12.33 -6.17
N ALA A 195 -7.57 -13.31 -5.57
CA ALA A 195 -7.71 -13.64 -4.15
C ALA A 195 -6.62 -14.49 -3.45
N THR A 196 -5.37 -14.53 -3.92
CA THR A 196 -4.31 -15.22 -3.14
C THR A 196 -3.70 -14.32 -2.07
N VAL A 197 -3.54 -14.84 -0.84
CA VAL A 197 -2.90 -14.11 0.27
C VAL A 197 -1.43 -13.89 -0.08
N SER A 198 -1.09 -12.67 -0.48
CA SER A 198 0.27 -12.34 -0.89
C SER A 198 1.24 -12.39 0.30
N ASN A 199 2.49 -12.76 0.05
CA ASN A 199 3.62 -12.58 0.97
C ASN A 199 4.33 -11.24 0.73
N ASP A 200 3.74 -10.34 -0.08
CA ASP A 200 4.29 -9.03 -0.39
C ASP A 200 3.55 -7.94 0.42
N PRO A 201 4.25 -7.17 1.29
CA PRO A 201 3.65 -6.08 2.06
C PRO A 201 2.94 -5.03 1.20
N VAL A 202 3.42 -4.77 -0.03
CA VAL A 202 2.78 -3.82 -0.95
C VAL A 202 1.38 -4.31 -1.32
N LYS A 203 1.28 -5.56 -1.77
CA LYS A 203 0.01 -6.19 -2.16
C LYS A 203 -0.94 -6.37 -0.98
N LEU A 204 -0.41 -6.64 0.22
CA LEU A 204 -1.23 -6.70 1.43
C LEU A 204 -1.85 -5.34 1.73
N MET A 205 -1.07 -4.25 1.63
CA MET A 205 -1.58 -2.90 1.85
C MET A 205 -2.60 -2.48 0.78
N GLU A 206 -2.37 -2.82 -0.49
CA GLU A 206 -3.36 -2.63 -1.57
C GLU A 206 -4.68 -3.34 -1.26
N LYS A 207 -4.63 -4.62 -0.87
CA LYS A 207 -5.82 -5.39 -0.51
C LYS A 207 -6.54 -4.88 0.74
N LEU A 208 -5.84 -4.25 1.66
CA LEU A 208 -6.42 -3.70 2.89
C LEU A 208 -7.09 -2.34 2.66
N PHE A 209 -6.52 -1.47 1.82
CA PHE A 209 -6.97 -0.06 1.78
C PHE A 209 -7.33 0.47 0.39
N ILE A 210 -6.93 -0.21 -0.68
CA ILE A 210 -7.15 0.26 -2.05
C ILE A 210 -8.24 -0.58 -2.73
N ASP A 211 -8.15 -1.90 -2.63
CA ASP A 211 -9.15 -2.83 -3.19
C ASP A 211 -10.26 -3.18 -2.19
N ALA A 212 -10.27 -2.50 -1.04
CA ALA A 212 -11.14 -2.82 0.07
C ALA A 212 -12.61 -2.58 -0.28
N LYS A 213 -13.43 -3.62 -0.15
CA LYS A 213 -14.89 -3.53 -0.14
C LYS A 213 -15.35 -3.71 1.30
N ILE A 214 -15.74 -2.61 1.94
CA ILE A 214 -16.07 -2.59 3.37
C ILE A 214 -17.56 -2.75 3.67
N SER A 215 -18.30 -3.37 2.76
CA SER A 215 -19.73 -3.66 2.91
C SER A 215 -20.01 -5.14 2.64
N VAL A 216 -21.05 -5.66 3.28
CA VAL A 216 -21.70 -6.90 2.83
C VAL A 216 -22.46 -6.52 1.55
N GLY A 217 -22.14 -7.13 0.41
CA GLY A 217 -22.65 -6.67 -0.90
C GLY A 217 -24.17 -6.76 -1.01
N SER A 218 -24.73 -7.88 -0.57
CA SER A 218 -26.17 -8.12 -0.47
C SER A 218 -26.48 -9.15 0.61
N THR A 219 -27.76 -9.43 0.87
CA THR A 219 -28.16 -10.49 1.80
C THR A 219 -27.71 -11.89 1.37
N SER A 220 -27.43 -12.13 0.07
CA SER A 220 -26.88 -13.41 -0.38
C SER A 220 -25.41 -13.62 0.04
N ASP A 221 -24.68 -12.55 0.39
CA ASP A 221 -23.29 -12.62 0.85
C ASP A 221 -23.16 -12.90 2.35
N LEU A 222 -24.26 -12.96 3.09
CA LEU A 222 -24.29 -13.14 4.54
C LEU A 222 -23.51 -14.37 5.04
N PRO A 223 -23.66 -15.57 4.44
CA PRO A 223 -22.95 -16.74 4.92
C PRO A 223 -21.42 -16.58 4.91
N ASP A 224 -20.90 -15.78 3.98
CA ASP A 224 -19.47 -15.55 3.82
C ASP A 224 -18.94 -14.36 4.65
N ALA A 225 -19.83 -13.52 5.19
CA ALA A 225 -19.44 -12.28 5.85
C ALA A 225 -18.47 -12.51 7.04
N PRO A 226 -18.70 -13.48 7.95
CA PRO A 226 -17.76 -13.78 9.03
C PRO A 226 -16.38 -14.18 8.51
N ALA A 227 -16.34 -15.03 7.48
CA ALA A 227 -15.10 -15.51 6.89
C ALA A 227 -14.34 -14.38 6.17
N LYS A 228 -15.05 -13.49 5.46
CA LYS A 228 -14.46 -12.30 4.81
C LYS A 228 -13.84 -11.35 5.84
N ILE A 229 -14.51 -11.11 6.97
CA ILE A 229 -13.99 -10.29 8.07
C ILE A 229 -12.76 -10.94 8.70
N ALA A 230 -12.81 -12.24 9.00
CA ALA A 230 -11.67 -12.98 9.55
C ALA A 230 -10.47 -12.96 8.59
N ALA A 231 -10.69 -13.17 7.29
CA ALA A 231 -9.66 -13.10 6.27
C ALA A 231 -9.07 -11.69 6.13
N TYR A 232 -9.86 -10.64 6.32
CA TYR A 232 -9.36 -9.27 6.36
C TYR A 232 -8.45 -9.04 7.59
N LYS A 233 -8.89 -9.46 8.79
CA LYS A 233 -8.06 -9.39 10.01
C LYS A 233 -6.75 -10.16 9.86
N ALA A 234 -6.79 -11.36 9.27
CA ALA A 234 -5.59 -12.16 9.02
C ALA A 234 -4.59 -11.45 8.09
N LYS A 235 -5.05 -10.70 7.08
CA LYS A 235 -4.16 -9.89 6.22
C LYS A 235 -3.49 -8.76 7.00
N LEU A 236 -4.22 -8.11 7.91
CA LEU A 236 -3.67 -7.08 8.79
C LEU A 236 -2.60 -7.67 9.71
N GLU A 237 -2.91 -8.73 10.45
CA GLU A 237 -1.94 -9.38 11.35
C GLU A 237 -0.68 -9.81 10.59
N LYS A 238 -0.84 -10.35 9.38
CA LYS A 238 0.27 -10.69 8.52
C LYS A 238 1.11 -9.46 8.13
N LEU A 239 0.49 -8.36 7.71
CA LEU A 239 1.20 -7.12 7.39
C LEU A 239 1.97 -6.58 8.60
N LEU A 240 1.34 -6.56 9.78
CA LEU A 240 1.95 -6.05 11.02
C LEU A 240 3.11 -6.94 11.51
N SER A 241 3.15 -8.21 11.11
CA SER A 241 4.27 -9.11 11.41
C SER A 241 5.52 -8.92 10.53
N MET A 242 5.44 -8.05 9.50
CA MET A 242 6.50 -7.82 8.51
C MET A 242 7.12 -6.42 8.63
N ASP A 243 8.32 -6.18 8.09
CA ASP A 243 8.76 -4.81 7.78
C ASP A 243 8.00 -4.33 6.53
N TYR A 244 7.02 -3.46 6.73
CA TYR A 244 6.20 -2.88 5.67
C TYR A 244 6.58 -1.43 5.33
N THR A 245 7.75 -0.96 5.76
CA THR A 245 8.19 0.43 5.52
C THR A 245 8.29 0.76 4.03
N ASP A 246 8.83 -0.16 3.22
CA ASP A 246 8.90 0.01 1.78
C ASP A 246 7.52 0.07 1.13
N ALA A 247 6.56 -0.68 1.67
CA ALA A 247 5.18 -0.58 1.25
C ALA A 247 4.61 0.80 1.58
N LEU A 248 4.82 1.32 2.80
CA LEU A 248 4.35 2.66 3.19
C LEU A 248 4.87 3.72 2.23
N ILE A 249 6.16 3.64 1.89
CA ILE A 249 6.79 4.56 0.93
C ILE A 249 6.13 4.47 -0.45
N LYS A 250 5.86 3.26 -0.94
CA LYS A 250 5.33 3.04 -2.30
C LYS A 250 3.84 3.35 -2.44
N THR A 251 3.02 2.92 -1.49
CA THR A 251 1.55 2.95 -1.63
C THR A 251 0.84 3.67 -0.48
N GLY A 252 1.56 4.11 0.56
CA GLY A 252 0.96 4.75 1.73
C GLY A 252 0.16 6.01 1.39
N ARG A 253 0.66 6.87 0.48
CA ARG A 253 -0.10 8.06 0.03
C ARG A 253 -1.44 7.68 -0.59
N ASN A 254 -1.46 6.69 -1.49
CA ASN A 254 -2.70 6.21 -2.13
C ASN A 254 -3.64 5.53 -1.11
N ALA A 255 -3.08 4.73 -0.20
CA ALA A 255 -3.83 4.10 0.87
C ALA A 255 -4.53 5.14 1.75
N LYS A 256 -3.82 6.18 2.21
CA LYS A 256 -4.40 7.30 2.99
C LYS A 256 -5.50 8.02 2.22
N GLY A 257 -5.30 8.27 0.92
CA GLY A 257 -6.31 8.90 0.06
C GLY A 257 -7.60 8.08 -0.05
N ASN A 258 -7.48 6.76 -0.19
CA ASN A 258 -8.61 5.85 -0.23
C ASN A 258 -9.30 5.70 1.14
N ILE A 259 -8.54 5.52 2.23
CA ILE A 259 -9.07 5.45 3.61
C ILE A 259 -9.90 6.70 3.93
N SER A 260 -9.32 7.89 3.72
CA SER A 260 -10.02 9.16 3.94
C SER A 260 -11.29 9.27 3.08
N GLY A 261 -11.24 8.69 1.88
CA GLY A 261 -12.40 8.56 1.00
C GLY A 261 -13.58 7.77 1.55
N PHE A 262 -13.33 6.81 2.45
CA PHE A 262 -14.36 6.00 3.10
C PHE A 262 -15.01 6.66 4.31
N LYS A 263 -14.48 7.78 4.82
CA LYS A 263 -15.00 8.46 6.02
C LYS A 263 -16.48 8.81 5.89
N SER A 264 -16.83 9.61 4.87
CA SER A 264 -18.22 10.01 4.63
C SER A 264 -19.14 8.83 4.31
N SER A 265 -18.63 7.80 3.66
CA SER A 265 -19.42 6.59 3.36
C SER A 265 -19.70 5.79 4.62
N THR A 266 -18.72 5.67 5.53
CA THR A 266 -18.89 5.00 6.82
C THR A 266 -19.91 5.74 7.67
N GLU A 267 -19.81 7.07 7.76
CA GLU A 267 -20.76 7.88 8.54
C GLU A 267 -22.19 7.73 7.99
N ARG A 268 -22.38 7.84 6.66
CA ARG A 268 -23.70 7.61 6.05
C ARG A 268 -24.25 6.21 6.28
N GLU A 269 -23.41 5.17 6.21
CA GLU A 269 -23.88 3.80 6.46
C GLU A 269 -24.23 3.58 7.94
N MET A 270 -23.50 4.19 8.89
CA MET A 270 -23.87 4.16 10.31
C MET A 270 -25.24 4.81 10.54
N ASP A 271 -25.47 6.02 10.01
CA ASP A 271 -26.74 6.74 10.15
C ASP A 271 -27.91 5.94 9.55
N LYS A 272 -27.68 5.38 8.36
CA LYS A 272 -28.65 4.52 7.67
C LYS A 272 -28.98 3.28 8.50
N ILE A 273 -27.96 2.60 9.03
CA ILE A 273 -28.14 1.39 9.84
C ILE A 273 -28.90 1.71 11.12
N GLU A 274 -28.55 2.78 11.82
CA GLU A 274 -29.28 3.20 13.02
C GLU A 274 -30.77 3.47 12.74
N GLY A 275 -31.08 4.20 11.67
CA GLY A 275 -32.47 4.51 11.31
C GLY A 275 -33.29 3.27 10.98
N THR A 276 -32.70 2.34 10.25
CA THR A 276 -33.41 1.16 9.73
C THR A 276 -33.41 -0.06 10.67
N LEU A 277 -32.51 -0.11 11.66
CA LEU A 277 -32.56 -1.11 12.74
C LEU A 277 -33.81 -0.99 13.63
N LYS A 278 -34.47 0.18 13.61
CA LYS A 278 -35.71 0.39 14.38
C LYS A 278 -36.87 -0.40 13.78
N ASP A 279 -36.94 -0.47 12.46
CA ASP A 279 -38.09 -1.04 11.74
C ASP A 279 -37.82 -2.42 11.12
N ALA A 280 -36.58 -2.91 11.18
CA ALA A 280 -36.23 -4.22 10.64
C ALA A 280 -36.98 -5.34 11.37
N ARG A 281 -37.56 -6.27 10.59
CA ARG A 281 -38.46 -7.34 11.06
C ARG A 281 -37.89 -8.74 10.80
N ASP A 282 -36.94 -8.85 9.88
CA ASP A 282 -36.36 -10.11 9.47
C ASP A 282 -34.91 -10.24 9.95
N LYS A 283 -34.50 -11.48 10.21
CA LYS A 283 -33.17 -11.80 10.76
C LYS A 283 -32.05 -11.45 9.78
N SER A 284 -32.23 -11.76 8.50
CA SER A 284 -31.20 -11.53 7.48
C SER A 284 -30.85 -10.05 7.32
N ASN A 285 -31.83 -9.15 7.41
CA ASN A 285 -31.62 -7.71 7.38
C ASN A 285 -30.89 -7.21 8.63
N MET A 286 -31.21 -7.74 9.81
CA MET A 286 -30.43 -7.45 11.03
C MET A 286 -28.98 -7.93 10.91
N GLU A 287 -28.79 -9.17 10.44
CA GLU A 287 -27.48 -9.79 10.27
C GLU A 287 -26.63 -9.03 9.25
N TYR A 288 -27.24 -8.59 8.15
CA TYR A 288 -26.58 -7.80 7.11
C TYR A 288 -26.00 -6.51 7.68
N ARG A 289 -26.76 -5.83 8.54
CA ARG A 289 -26.36 -4.59 9.19
C ARG A 289 -25.25 -4.82 10.19
N TYR A 290 -25.38 -5.88 10.99
CA TYR A 290 -24.40 -6.27 11.98
C TYR A 290 -23.02 -6.47 11.34
N TYR A 291 -22.96 -7.30 10.30
CA TYR A 291 -21.69 -7.58 9.62
C TYR A 291 -21.18 -6.39 8.80
N THR A 292 -22.07 -5.54 8.26
CA THR A 292 -21.65 -4.30 7.60
C THR A 292 -20.91 -3.38 8.57
N ILE A 293 -21.48 -3.08 9.74
CA ILE A 293 -20.81 -2.27 10.75
C ILE A 293 -19.52 -2.94 11.25
N GLN A 294 -19.52 -4.26 11.46
CA GLN A 294 -18.32 -4.99 11.86
C GLN A 294 -17.19 -4.88 10.82
N PHE A 295 -17.53 -4.87 9.53
CA PHE A 295 -16.56 -4.68 8.45
C PHE A 295 -15.96 -3.27 8.49
N HIS A 296 -16.79 -2.24 8.65
CA HIS A 296 -16.33 -0.86 8.83
C HIS A 296 -15.44 -0.74 10.07
N GLN A 297 -15.84 -1.30 11.22
CA GLN A 297 -15.02 -1.32 12.43
C GLN A 297 -13.65 -1.96 12.19
N THR A 298 -13.64 -3.12 11.52
CA THR A 298 -12.41 -3.85 11.19
C THR A 298 -11.51 -3.06 10.23
N PHE A 299 -12.10 -2.37 9.26
CA PHE A 299 -11.36 -1.50 8.34
C PHE A 299 -10.69 -0.34 9.08
N TRP A 300 -11.41 0.35 9.96
CA TRP A 300 -10.86 1.48 10.72
C TRP A 300 -9.85 1.03 11.79
N ASP A 301 -10.00 -0.18 12.35
CA ASP A 301 -8.97 -0.79 13.20
C ASP A 301 -7.66 -1.01 12.45
N ALA A 302 -7.73 -1.52 11.22
CA ALA A 302 -6.55 -1.65 10.37
C ALA A 302 -5.93 -0.29 10.05
N ALA A 303 -6.74 0.70 9.69
CA ALA A 303 -6.27 2.03 9.33
C ALA A 303 -5.48 2.69 10.48
N GLN A 304 -6.00 2.69 11.71
CA GLN A 304 -5.31 3.29 12.86
C GLN A 304 -4.02 2.54 13.24
N LYS A 305 -3.94 1.22 13.00
CA LYS A 305 -2.75 0.43 13.33
C LYS A 305 -1.62 0.63 12.32
N VAL A 306 -1.96 0.81 11.05
CA VAL A 306 -0.98 1.03 9.96
C VAL A 306 -0.55 2.50 9.87
N PHE A 307 -1.46 3.43 10.17
CA PHE A 307 -1.22 4.88 10.16
C PHE A 307 -1.56 5.51 11.52
N PRO A 308 -0.81 5.19 12.59
CA PRO A 308 -1.11 5.68 13.94
C PRO A 308 -0.98 7.19 14.11
N GLU A 309 -0.26 7.87 13.21
CA GLU A 309 -0.14 9.32 13.18
C GLU A 309 -1.44 10.05 12.77
N GLU A 310 -2.37 9.34 12.12
CA GLU A 310 -3.62 9.90 11.62
C GLU A 310 -4.72 9.85 12.69
N SER A 311 -4.82 10.90 13.51
CA SER A 311 -5.81 10.99 14.60
C SER A 311 -7.26 10.75 14.12
N SER A 312 -7.58 11.19 12.89
CA SER A 312 -8.90 11.01 12.31
C SER A 312 -9.28 9.54 12.10
N TYR A 313 -8.32 8.62 11.98
CA TYR A 313 -8.58 7.19 11.82
C TYR A 313 -8.93 6.55 13.16
N ALA A 314 -8.23 6.93 14.24
CA ALA A 314 -8.57 6.52 15.59
C ALA A 314 -9.96 7.04 16.01
N GLU A 315 -10.33 8.27 15.62
CA GLU A 315 -11.68 8.79 15.81
C GLU A 315 -12.74 7.94 15.10
N MET A 316 -12.50 7.56 13.85
CA MET A 316 -13.43 6.71 13.09
C MET A 316 -13.53 5.29 13.66
N TYR A 317 -12.43 4.72 14.12
CA TYR A 317 -12.45 3.44 14.83
C TYR A 317 -13.28 3.52 16.12
N LYS A 318 -13.14 4.61 16.90
CA LYS A 318 -13.96 4.85 18.08
C LYS A 318 -15.45 4.97 17.74
N LYS A 319 -15.80 5.74 16.70
CA LYS A 319 -17.20 5.89 16.24
C LYS A 319 -17.81 4.55 15.83
N THR A 320 -17.12 3.80 14.96
CA THR A 320 -17.61 2.50 14.47
C THR A 320 -17.65 1.45 15.57
N THR A 321 -16.72 1.46 16.52
CA THR A 321 -16.77 0.62 17.72
C THR A 321 -17.98 0.95 18.59
N ALA A 322 -18.25 2.23 18.83
CA ALA A 322 -19.43 2.65 19.59
C ALA A 322 -20.73 2.21 18.89
N ALA A 323 -20.82 2.39 17.57
CA ALA A 323 -21.96 1.91 16.78
C ALA A 323 -22.12 0.38 16.88
N PHE A 324 -21.03 -0.38 16.69
CA PHE A 324 -21.05 -1.83 16.77
C PHE A 324 -21.46 -2.34 18.16
N THR A 325 -20.88 -1.77 19.23
CA THR A 325 -21.25 -2.11 20.60
C THR A 325 -22.70 -1.75 20.90
N GLY A 326 -23.18 -0.60 20.41
CA GLY A 326 -24.57 -0.16 20.57
C GLY A 326 -25.61 -1.08 19.91
N MET A 327 -25.21 -1.86 18.88
CA MET A 327 -26.08 -2.85 18.25
C MET A 327 -26.32 -4.09 19.12
N GLY A 328 -25.41 -4.42 20.03
CA GLY A 328 -25.47 -5.64 20.82
C GLY A 328 -25.07 -6.90 20.04
N SER A 329 -25.44 -8.08 20.54
CA SER A 329 -25.16 -9.36 19.87
C SER A 329 -26.17 -9.64 18.75
N LEU A 330 -25.81 -10.53 17.81
CA LEU A 330 -26.75 -11.02 16.79
C LEU A 330 -28.01 -11.64 17.40
N GLU A 331 -27.88 -12.35 18.51
CA GLU A 331 -29.01 -12.94 19.23
C GLU A 331 -29.97 -11.88 19.78
N GLN A 332 -29.44 -10.78 20.31
CA GLN A 332 -30.23 -9.63 20.75
C GLN A 332 -30.94 -8.97 19.55
N LEU A 333 -30.25 -8.82 18.42
CA LEU A 333 -30.85 -8.28 17.19
C LEU A 333 -31.94 -9.19 16.62
N TYR A 334 -31.77 -10.51 16.68
CA TYR A 334 -32.80 -11.46 16.25
C TYR A 334 -34.02 -11.43 17.16
N THR A 335 -33.81 -11.28 18.46
CA THR A 335 -34.91 -11.09 19.42
C THR A 335 -35.66 -9.80 19.14
N LYS A 336 -34.94 -8.71 18.84
CA LYS A 336 -35.52 -7.43 18.45
C LYS A 336 -36.31 -7.52 17.14
N ALA A 337 -35.76 -8.18 16.11
CA ALA A 337 -36.45 -8.39 14.84
C ALA A 337 -37.77 -9.13 15.02
N GLU A 338 -37.77 -10.20 15.84
CA GLU A 338 -38.98 -10.95 16.13
C GLU A 338 -40.01 -10.12 16.90
N ALA A 339 -39.58 -9.33 17.89
CA ALA A 339 -40.46 -8.41 18.61
C ALA A 339 -41.09 -7.38 17.67
N ASN A 340 -40.28 -6.76 16.81
CA ASN A 340 -40.74 -5.82 15.77
C ASN A 340 -41.71 -6.49 14.79
N ARG A 341 -41.45 -7.75 14.39
CA ARG A 341 -42.33 -8.53 13.51
C ARG A 341 -43.67 -8.79 14.18
N ILE A 342 -43.68 -9.23 15.44
CA ILE A 342 -44.90 -9.48 16.22
C ILE A 342 -45.70 -8.19 16.39
N GLU A 343 -45.04 -7.08 16.72
CA GLU A 343 -45.68 -5.77 16.84
C GLU A 343 -46.27 -5.31 15.50
N HIS A 344 -45.54 -5.47 14.41
CA HIS A 344 -46.03 -5.17 13.08
C HIS A 344 -47.29 -5.99 12.74
N ILE A 345 -47.30 -7.30 12.98
CA ILE A 345 -48.47 -8.17 12.76
C ILE A 345 -49.69 -7.71 13.58
N LYS A 346 -49.47 -7.29 14.83
CA LYS A 346 -50.54 -6.74 15.69
C LYS A 346 -51.11 -5.43 15.14
N ASN A 347 -50.25 -4.59 14.59
CA ASN A 347 -50.57 -3.25 14.11
C ASN A 347 -51.08 -3.22 12.65
N THR A 348 -50.84 -4.27 11.87
CA THR A 348 -51.39 -4.39 10.51
C THR A 348 -52.90 -4.58 10.57
N LYS A 349 -53.63 -3.58 10.07
CA LYS A 349 -55.11 -3.55 10.03
C LYS A 349 -55.62 -3.72 8.61
N PHE A 350 -56.77 -4.37 8.48
CA PHE A 350 -57.45 -4.43 7.20
C PHE A 350 -57.95 -3.03 6.81
N PRO A 351 -57.67 -2.54 5.59
CA PRO A 351 -58.06 -1.19 5.18
C PRO A 351 -59.58 -0.99 5.20
N VAL A 352 -60.00 0.25 5.47
CA VAL A 352 -61.40 0.64 5.38
C VAL A 352 -61.81 0.75 3.91
N ALA A 353 -62.97 0.21 3.56
CA ALA A 353 -63.52 0.31 2.21
C ALA A 353 -63.77 1.78 1.83
N ALA A 354 -63.26 2.21 0.69
CA ALA A 354 -63.59 3.51 0.09
C ALA A 354 -65.03 3.51 -0.44
N VAL A 355 -65.49 2.37 -0.98
CA VAL A 355 -66.87 2.12 -1.42
C VAL A 355 -67.22 0.67 -1.12
N LYS A 356 -68.46 0.44 -0.71
CA LYS A 356 -69.01 -0.91 -0.48
C LYS A 356 -69.73 -1.39 -1.73
N ASP A 357 -69.26 -2.48 -2.31
CA ASP A 357 -69.90 -3.14 -3.46
C ASP A 357 -69.73 -4.66 -3.31
N ALA A 358 -70.75 -5.29 -2.71
CA ALA A 358 -70.70 -6.70 -2.36
C ALA A 358 -70.52 -7.62 -3.59
N SER A 359 -70.99 -7.21 -4.77
CA SER A 359 -70.84 -8.00 -5.99
C SER A 359 -69.38 -7.99 -6.46
N LEU A 360 -68.75 -6.81 -6.50
CA LEU A 360 -67.34 -6.67 -6.86
C LEU A 360 -66.41 -7.31 -5.82
N GLU A 361 -66.71 -7.16 -4.53
CA GLU A 361 -65.97 -7.83 -3.45
C GLU A 361 -66.04 -9.36 -3.58
N LYS A 362 -67.18 -9.90 -4.01
CA LYS A 362 -67.34 -11.35 -4.28
C LYS A 362 -66.56 -11.81 -5.52
N VAL A 363 -66.41 -10.97 -6.54
CA VAL A 363 -65.54 -11.26 -7.70
C VAL A 363 -64.10 -11.46 -7.23
N LEU A 364 -63.61 -10.61 -6.32
CA LEU A 364 -62.26 -10.71 -5.76
C LEU A 364 -62.08 -11.99 -4.93
N THR A 365 -62.98 -12.28 -3.98
CA THR A 365 -62.82 -13.46 -3.12
C THR A 365 -62.96 -14.77 -3.90
N ASN A 366 -63.91 -14.86 -4.84
CA ASN A 366 -64.05 -16.03 -5.71
C ASN A 366 -62.87 -16.19 -6.66
N GLY A 367 -62.40 -15.10 -7.26
CA GLY A 367 -61.23 -15.10 -8.14
C GLY A 367 -60.00 -15.63 -7.42
N PHE A 368 -59.76 -15.16 -6.19
CA PHE A 368 -58.65 -15.61 -5.36
C PHE A 368 -58.74 -17.11 -5.03
N ASN A 369 -59.89 -17.56 -4.54
CA ASN A 369 -60.09 -18.97 -4.18
C ASN A 369 -59.97 -19.90 -5.40
N LYS A 370 -60.44 -19.45 -6.57
CA LYS A 370 -60.30 -20.20 -7.82
C LYS A 370 -58.84 -20.32 -8.25
N LEU A 371 -58.06 -19.24 -8.13
CA LEU A 371 -56.68 -19.18 -8.60
C LEU A 371 -55.70 -19.88 -7.65
N TYR A 372 -55.84 -19.67 -6.34
CA TYR A 372 -54.86 -20.10 -5.34
C TYR A 372 -55.38 -21.12 -4.33
N GLY A 373 -56.71 -21.25 -4.17
CA GLY A 373 -57.28 -21.96 -3.03
C GLY A 373 -56.89 -23.44 -2.98
N ALA A 374 -57.02 -24.16 -4.09
CA ALA A 374 -56.67 -25.58 -4.16
C ALA A 374 -55.16 -25.83 -4.24
N THR A 375 -54.42 -24.98 -4.97
CA THR A 375 -52.99 -25.17 -5.24
C THR A 375 -52.11 -24.80 -4.04
N HIS A 376 -52.55 -23.85 -3.20
CA HIS A 376 -51.80 -23.38 -2.03
C HIS A 376 -52.51 -23.64 -0.71
N SER A 377 -53.67 -24.30 -0.71
CA SER A 377 -54.48 -24.56 0.50
C SER A 377 -54.80 -23.28 1.28
N VAL A 378 -55.17 -22.21 0.57
CA VAL A 378 -55.50 -20.89 1.12
C VAL A 378 -56.98 -20.55 0.92
N SER A 379 -57.50 -19.60 1.68
CA SER A 379 -58.88 -19.13 1.51
C SER A 379 -59.05 -17.63 1.73
N ALA A 380 -59.74 -16.95 0.82
CA ALA A 380 -60.08 -15.54 0.97
C ALA A 380 -61.05 -15.35 2.15
N LEU A 381 -60.78 -14.34 2.98
CA LEU A 381 -61.58 -13.98 4.15
C LEU A 381 -62.46 -12.77 3.87
N LYS A 382 -61.86 -11.70 3.33
CA LYS A 382 -62.55 -10.44 3.07
C LYS A 382 -61.86 -9.67 1.95
N ALA A 383 -62.64 -9.00 1.12
CA ALA A 383 -62.15 -8.05 0.13
C ALA A 383 -62.85 -6.70 0.32
N VAL A 384 -62.15 -5.60 0.05
CA VAL A 384 -62.71 -4.24 0.02
C VAL A 384 -62.15 -3.46 -1.14
N LEU A 385 -62.95 -2.55 -1.69
CA LEU A 385 -62.51 -1.60 -2.70
C LEU A 385 -61.85 -0.41 -2.01
N THR A 386 -60.60 -0.11 -2.35
CA THR A 386 -59.83 0.99 -1.75
C THR A 386 -59.81 2.26 -2.60
N GLN A 387 -60.36 2.19 -3.81
CA GLN A 387 -60.49 3.32 -4.71
C GLN A 387 -61.94 3.77 -4.87
N ASN A 388 -62.19 5.07 -4.80
CA ASN A 388 -63.48 5.65 -5.15
C ASN A 388 -63.57 5.83 -6.68
N GLY A 389 -64.54 5.18 -7.32
CA GLY A 389 -64.69 5.17 -8.78
C GLY A 389 -63.72 4.23 -9.52
N TRP A 390 -63.71 4.36 -10.84
CA TRP A 390 -62.92 3.55 -11.77
C TRP A 390 -61.82 4.37 -12.43
N THR A 391 -60.62 3.82 -12.55
CA THR A 391 -59.56 4.34 -13.43
C THR A 391 -59.81 3.87 -14.85
N THR A 392 -59.92 4.78 -15.82
CA THR A 392 -60.04 4.38 -17.24
C THR A 392 -58.67 4.01 -17.79
N LEU A 393 -58.57 2.82 -18.38
CA LEU A 393 -57.38 2.35 -19.07
C LEU A 393 -57.47 2.74 -20.55
N ARG A 394 -56.38 3.32 -21.07
CA ARG A 394 -56.26 3.71 -22.48
C ARG A 394 -55.04 3.03 -23.09
N ASN A 395 -55.14 2.68 -24.37
CA ASN A 395 -53.98 2.26 -25.13
C ASN A 395 -52.95 3.40 -25.19
N SER A 396 -51.70 3.12 -24.87
CA SER A 396 -50.64 4.14 -24.76
C SER A 396 -50.27 4.80 -26.10
N LEU A 397 -50.58 4.16 -27.23
CA LEU A 397 -50.27 4.67 -28.56
C LEU A 397 -51.47 5.40 -29.18
N THR A 398 -52.67 4.83 -29.09
CA THR A 398 -53.85 5.34 -29.79
C THR A 398 -54.77 6.20 -28.92
N GLY A 399 -54.63 6.15 -27.59
CA GLY A 399 -55.50 6.85 -26.64
C GLY A 399 -56.92 6.27 -26.53
N ILE A 400 -57.24 5.22 -27.29
CA ILE A 400 -58.53 4.53 -27.27
C ILE A 400 -58.74 3.89 -25.89
N VAL A 401 -59.96 3.99 -25.34
CA VAL A 401 -60.34 3.31 -24.09
C VAL A 401 -60.30 1.81 -24.31
N VAL A 402 -59.50 1.11 -23.52
CA VAL A 402 -59.37 -0.36 -23.58
C VAL A 402 -60.03 -1.06 -22.40
N GLY A 403 -60.33 -0.33 -21.33
CA GLY A 403 -60.97 -0.88 -20.16
C GLY A 403 -61.02 0.11 -19.01
N ARG A 404 -61.33 -0.41 -17.83
CA ARG A 404 -61.25 0.31 -16.58
C ARG A 404 -60.84 -0.62 -15.46
N GLU A 405 -60.21 -0.07 -14.43
CA GLU A 405 -59.81 -0.83 -13.26
C GLU A 405 -60.13 -0.10 -11.95
N ARG A 406 -60.13 -0.87 -10.87
CA ARG A 406 -60.39 -0.37 -9.53
C ARG A 406 -59.57 -1.12 -8.51
N SER A 407 -58.81 -0.38 -7.69
CA SER A 407 -57.98 -0.95 -6.64
C SER A 407 -58.80 -1.55 -5.50
N ALA A 408 -58.29 -2.65 -4.96
CA ALA A 408 -58.87 -3.37 -3.86
C ALA A 408 -57.80 -3.90 -2.90
N LYS A 409 -58.25 -4.38 -1.75
CA LYS A 409 -57.44 -5.13 -0.77
C LYS A 409 -58.17 -6.40 -0.40
N LEU A 410 -57.42 -7.47 -0.16
CA LEU A 410 -57.95 -8.78 0.23
C LEU A 410 -57.11 -9.37 1.36
N ALA A 411 -57.81 -9.88 2.36
CA ALA A 411 -57.22 -10.69 3.41
C ALA A 411 -57.55 -12.16 3.15
N TYR A 412 -56.60 -13.05 3.39
CA TYR A 412 -56.77 -14.49 3.25
C TYR A 412 -56.20 -15.24 4.45
N LYS A 413 -56.67 -16.47 4.64
CA LYS A 413 -56.12 -17.44 5.59
C LYS A 413 -55.18 -18.39 4.87
N GLY A 414 -53.94 -18.47 5.35
CA GLY A 414 -52.91 -19.37 4.86
C GLY A 414 -53.14 -20.82 5.29
N SER A 415 -52.39 -21.73 4.69
CA SER A 415 -52.40 -23.16 5.05
C SER A 415 -51.88 -23.43 6.46
N ASP A 416 -51.09 -22.50 7.01
CA ASP A 416 -50.60 -22.51 8.39
C ASP A 416 -51.62 -21.97 9.41
N GLY A 417 -52.82 -21.61 8.93
CA GLY A 417 -53.91 -21.10 9.75
C GLY A 417 -53.80 -19.61 10.09
N LYS A 418 -52.75 -18.92 9.66
CA LYS A 418 -52.56 -17.48 9.89
C LYS A 418 -53.29 -16.64 8.85
N CYS A 419 -53.41 -15.34 9.12
CA CYS A 419 -54.06 -14.41 8.22
C CYS A 419 -53.04 -13.45 7.58
N TYR A 420 -53.30 -13.09 6.34
CA TYR A 420 -52.39 -12.30 5.51
C TYR A 420 -53.17 -11.24 4.74
N LEU A 421 -52.60 -10.04 4.65
CA LEU A 421 -53.06 -8.96 3.78
C LEU A 421 -52.29 -9.01 2.46
N LEU A 422 -52.97 -9.20 1.34
CA LEU A 422 -52.30 -9.13 0.04
C LEU A 422 -51.75 -7.71 -0.22
N PRO A 423 -50.58 -7.62 -0.88
CA PRO A 423 -49.87 -6.36 -1.11
C PRO A 423 -50.62 -5.47 -2.12
N ASP A 424 -50.09 -4.26 -2.33
CA ASP A 424 -50.69 -3.18 -3.14
C ASP A 424 -50.71 -3.44 -4.66
N TYR A 425 -51.25 -4.56 -5.15
CA TYR A 425 -51.49 -4.77 -6.60
C TYR A 425 -52.66 -5.73 -6.86
N LEU A 426 -53.77 -5.50 -6.15
CA LEU A 426 -55.03 -6.21 -6.36
C LEU A 426 -56.03 -5.26 -7.02
N PHE A 427 -56.51 -5.64 -8.21
CA PHE A 427 -57.45 -4.81 -8.96
C PHE A 427 -58.60 -5.64 -9.52
N ILE A 428 -59.75 -5.00 -9.67
CA ILE A 428 -60.81 -5.47 -10.55
C ILE A 428 -60.63 -4.76 -11.88
N ARG A 429 -60.69 -5.50 -12.98
CA ARG A 429 -60.61 -4.96 -14.34
C ARG A 429 -61.85 -5.33 -15.14
N GLU A 430 -62.29 -4.40 -15.97
CA GLU A 430 -63.31 -4.61 -17.01
C GLU A 430 -62.75 -4.13 -18.35
N ASP A 431 -62.98 -4.90 -19.39
CA ASP A 431 -62.57 -4.55 -20.74
C ASP A 431 -63.64 -3.68 -21.41
N TYR A 432 -63.21 -2.74 -22.25
CA TYR A 432 -64.10 -1.89 -23.02
C TYR A 432 -64.32 -2.48 -24.41
N VAL A 433 -65.52 -2.99 -24.68
CA VAL A 433 -65.88 -3.64 -25.95
C VAL A 433 -67.22 -3.10 -26.43
N GLY A 434 -67.26 -2.58 -27.66
CA GLY A 434 -68.51 -2.20 -28.31
C GLY A 434 -69.31 -1.09 -27.60
N GLY A 435 -68.65 -0.18 -26.91
CA GLY A 435 -69.31 0.92 -26.20
C GLY A 435 -69.54 0.69 -24.70
N SER A 436 -69.28 -0.52 -24.21
CA SER A 436 -69.61 -0.95 -22.84
C SER A 436 -68.41 -1.56 -22.12
N PHE A 437 -68.40 -1.44 -20.79
CA PHE A 437 -67.46 -2.16 -19.94
C PHE A 437 -68.03 -3.54 -19.59
N ILE A 438 -67.29 -4.59 -19.92
CA ILE A 438 -67.69 -6.00 -19.75
C ILE A 438 -66.53 -6.82 -19.17
N ASN A 439 -66.76 -8.11 -18.92
CA ASN A 439 -65.74 -9.07 -18.46
C ASN A 439 -65.05 -8.66 -17.15
N THR A 440 -65.84 -8.43 -16.10
CA THR A 440 -65.30 -8.14 -14.76
C THR A 440 -64.45 -9.30 -14.25
N VAL A 441 -63.15 -9.06 -14.08
CA VAL A 441 -62.18 -10.04 -13.59
C VAL A 441 -61.33 -9.47 -12.47
N ALA A 442 -60.94 -10.33 -11.53
CA ALA A 442 -59.95 -10.00 -10.50
C ALA A 442 -58.55 -10.30 -11.02
N VAL A 443 -57.63 -9.35 -10.83
CA VAL A 443 -56.21 -9.48 -11.21
C VAL A 443 -55.38 -9.52 -9.94
N PHE A 444 -54.59 -10.59 -9.80
CA PHE A 444 -53.69 -10.83 -8.67
C PHE A 444 -52.24 -10.85 -9.16
N ASN A 445 -51.34 -10.27 -8.37
CA ASN A 445 -49.90 -10.30 -8.65
C ASN A 445 -49.16 -11.09 -7.56
N GLY A 446 -49.43 -12.40 -7.50
CA GLY A 446 -48.79 -13.30 -6.54
C GLY A 446 -49.53 -13.47 -5.21
N LEU A 447 -48.89 -14.22 -4.30
CA LEU A 447 -49.42 -14.63 -2.99
C LEU A 447 -48.58 -14.07 -1.82
N ASP A 448 -47.71 -13.10 -2.08
CA ASP A 448 -46.79 -12.57 -1.06
C ASP A 448 -47.49 -11.57 -0.14
N GLY A 449 -48.29 -12.09 0.81
CA GLY A 449 -49.05 -11.29 1.77
C GLY A 449 -48.28 -10.92 3.04
N GLU A 450 -48.66 -9.79 3.64
CA GLU A 450 -48.17 -9.36 4.95
C GLU A 450 -48.98 -10.05 6.06
N GLU A 451 -48.32 -10.76 6.97
CA GLU A 451 -48.96 -11.43 8.11
C GLU A 451 -49.69 -10.41 9.00
N MET A 452 -50.91 -10.74 9.41
CA MET A 452 -51.74 -9.94 10.29
C MET A 452 -52.56 -10.83 11.24
N LEU A 453 -53.02 -10.29 12.37
CA LEU A 453 -53.96 -11.02 13.21
C LEU A 453 -55.30 -11.21 12.50
N CYS A 454 -55.87 -12.42 12.56
CA CYS A 454 -57.16 -12.71 11.91
C CYS A 454 -58.32 -11.84 12.43
N GLU A 455 -58.25 -11.41 13.68
CA GLU A 455 -59.24 -10.48 14.26
C GLU A 455 -59.19 -9.06 13.65
N ASN A 456 -58.06 -8.68 13.04
CA ASN A 456 -57.89 -7.40 12.36
C ASN A 456 -58.54 -7.38 10.96
N VAL A 457 -59.10 -8.50 10.49
CA VAL A 457 -59.79 -8.60 9.18
C VAL A 457 -61.22 -8.03 9.23
N LYS A 458 -61.78 -7.80 10.43
CA LYS A 458 -63.19 -7.49 10.64
C LYS A 458 -63.70 -6.26 9.91
#